data_AF-A0AAN0KMP8-F1
#
_entry.id   AF-A0AAN0KMP8-F1
#
_cell.length_a   1.000
_cell.length_b   1.000
_cell.length_c   1.000
_cell.angle_alpha   90.00
_cell.angle_beta   90.00
_cell.angle_gamma   90.00
#
_symmetry.space_group_name_H-M   'P 1'
#
loop_
_entity.id
_entity.type
_entity.pdbx_description
1 polymer ?
#
loop_
_entity_poly.entity_id
_entity_poly.type
_entity_poly.pdbx_seq_one_letter_code
_entity_poly.pdbx_strand_id
1 'polypeptide(L)'
;MRITAAPLLLAALLASSAVSARDASDYSTQELVEALAQRLSKVLLAGPTRDAPPSTAAIVMLEGKGLRLAPRLQSTPAMRVLSQEQLVAEQRANFLIISQLGQQGADMLVDYETPNNASFGTLRIQDKDGKLVFKAEDTYRSSSGARATYARLYGGLPCRNGSEMAYRFNYADRYARSGECPVARFPSSDSAFEW
;
A
#
# COMPACT_ATOMS: atom_id res chain seq x y z
N MET A 1 -71.06 -4.29 41.23
CA MET A 1 -70.12 -4.75 40.19
C MET A 1 -69.52 -3.53 39.51
N ARG A 2 -68.25 -3.21 39.79
CA ARG A 2 -67.49 -2.16 39.10
C ARG A 2 -66.22 -2.79 38.56
N ILE A 3 -66.08 -2.73 37.24
CA ILE A 3 -64.92 -3.19 36.49
C ILE A 3 -63.89 -2.06 36.55
N THR A 4 -62.74 -2.32 37.16
CA THR A 4 -61.57 -1.43 37.07
C THR A 4 -60.54 -2.08 36.17
N ALA A 5 -60.44 -1.57 34.93
CA ALA A 5 -59.37 -1.88 34.00
C ALA A 5 -58.10 -1.13 34.43
N ALA A 6 -57.00 -1.86 34.63
CA ALA A 6 -55.66 -1.29 34.79
C ALA A 6 -54.98 -1.23 33.41
N PRO A 7 -54.39 -0.10 33.00
CA PRO A 7 -53.60 -0.05 31.79
C PRO A 7 -52.18 -0.55 32.10
N LEU A 8 -51.81 -1.70 31.54
CA LEU A 8 -50.42 -2.16 31.48
C LEU A 8 -49.68 -1.29 30.46
N LEU A 9 -48.88 -0.34 30.94
CA LEU A 9 -47.87 0.37 30.16
C LEU A 9 -46.72 -0.59 29.83
N LEU A 10 -46.74 -1.16 28.62
CA LEU A 10 -45.56 -1.80 28.02
C LEU A 10 -44.55 -0.70 27.65
N ALA A 11 -43.56 -0.48 28.49
CA ALA A 11 -42.35 0.23 28.12
C ALA A 11 -41.52 -0.69 27.20
N ALA A 12 -41.67 -0.51 25.89
CA ALA A 12 -40.78 -1.11 24.91
C ALA A 12 -39.37 -0.50 25.08
N LEU A 13 -38.50 -1.24 25.76
CA LEU A 13 -37.06 -0.99 25.78
C LEU A 13 -36.52 -1.18 24.36
N LEU A 14 -36.42 -0.06 23.62
CA LEU A 14 -35.57 0.05 22.45
C LEU A 14 -34.12 -0.09 22.93
N ALA A 15 -33.61 -1.31 22.93
CA ALA A 15 -32.18 -1.57 22.93
C ALA A 15 -31.63 -1.09 21.58
N SER A 16 -31.46 0.23 21.44
CA SER A 16 -30.52 0.78 20.48
C SER A 16 -29.16 0.20 20.87
N SER A 17 -28.72 -0.84 20.17
CA SER A 17 -27.33 -1.27 20.18
C SER A 17 -26.53 -0.07 19.71
N ALA A 18 -26.04 0.73 20.66
CA ALA A 18 -25.07 1.76 20.39
C ALA A 18 -23.92 1.04 19.70
N VAL A 19 -23.80 1.22 18.37
CA VAL A 19 -22.60 0.88 17.66
C VAL A 19 -21.53 1.71 18.34
N SER A 20 -20.71 1.07 19.18
CA SER A 20 -19.58 1.74 19.80
C SER A 20 -18.80 2.42 18.68
N ALA A 21 -18.54 3.73 18.84
CA ALA A 21 -17.69 4.45 17.91
C ALA A 21 -16.36 3.70 17.83
N ARG A 22 -16.04 3.19 16.64
CA ARG A 22 -14.80 2.46 16.37
C ARG A 22 -13.76 3.49 15.93
N ASP A 23 -12.55 3.38 16.45
CA ASP A 23 -11.42 4.20 16.04
C ASP A 23 -10.60 3.49 14.95
N ALA A 24 -9.79 4.22 14.19
CA ALA A 24 -8.89 3.59 13.21
C ALA A 24 -7.87 2.65 13.88
N SER A 25 -7.49 2.94 15.13
CA SER A 25 -6.62 2.09 15.95
C SER A 25 -7.25 0.75 16.36
N ASP A 26 -8.57 0.60 16.21
CA ASP A 26 -9.27 -0.66 16.51
C ASP A 26 -9.24 -1.64 15.33
N TYR A 27 -8.67 -1.24 14.19
CA TYR A 27 -8.49 -2.12 13.04
C TYR A 27 -7.17 -2.89 13.16
N SER A 28 -7.19 -4.15 12.71
CA SER A 28 -5.97 -4.93 12.62
C SER A 28 -5.03 -4.35 11.56
N THR A 29 -3.73 -4.62 11.69
CA THR A 29 -2.72 -4.26 10.67
C THR A 29 -3.09 -4.80 9.29
N GLN A 30 -3.68 -6.01 9.22
CA GLN A 30 -4.14 -6.60 7.98
C GLN A 30 -5.23 -5.73 7.33
N GLU A 31 -6.29 -5.39 8.08
CA GLU A 31 -7.39 -4.55 7.57
C GLU A 31 -6.91 -3.18 7.09
N LEU A 32 -6.00 -2.55 7.85
CA LEU A 32 -5.44 -1.23 7.50
C LEU A 32 -4.63 -1.30 6.20
N VAL A 33 -3.79 -2.32 6.05
CA VAL A 33 -2.93 -2.47 4.87
C VAL A 33 -3.72 -2.92 3.64
N GLU A 34 -4.71 -3.79 3.79
CA GLU A 34 -5.62 -4.15 2.69
C GLU A 34 -6.41 -2.93 2.20
N ALA A 35 -6.94 -2.12 3.13
CA ALA A 35 -7.64 -0.89 2.77
C ALA A 35 -6.71 0.12 2.07
N LEU A 36 -5.44 0.21 2.49
CA LEU A 36 -4.44 1.04 1.83
C LEU A 36 -4.09 0.53 0.43
N ALA A 37 -3.85 -0.78 0.28
CA ALA A 37 -3.60 -1.42 -1.01
C ALA A 37 -4.79 -1.22 -1.96
N GLN A 38 -6.02 -1.32 -1.45
CA GLN A 38 -7.24 -1.05 -2.21
C GLN A 38 -7.33 0.41 -2.64
N ARG A 39 -7.03 1.37 -1.75
CA ARG A 39 -6.96 2.80 -2.08
C ARG A 39 -5.98 3.08 -3.21
N LEU A 40 -4.83 2.40 -3.20
CA LEU A 40 -3.75 2.57 -4.17
C LEU A 40 -3.85 1.61 -5.36
N SER A 41 -4.90 0.79 -5.44
CA SER A 41 -5.07 -0.26 -6.46
C SER A 41 -4.90 0.23 -7.89
N LYS A 42 -5.42 1.42 -8.22
CA LYS A 42 -5.24 2.02 -9.56
C LYS A 42 -3.76 2.18 -9.93
N VAL A 43 -2.91 2.56 -8.98
CA VAL A 43 -1.46 2.68 -9.19
C VAL A 43 -0.84 1.30 -9.21
N LEU A 44 -1.13 0.46 -8.21
CA LEU A 44 -0.47 -0.84 -7.99
C LEU A 44 -0.82 -1.90 -9.05
N LEU A 45 -1.97 -1.78 -9.72
CA LEU A 45 -2.43 -2.73 -10.74
C LEU A 45 -2.18 -2.26 -12.18
N ALA A 46 -1.81 -1.00 -12.40
CA ALA A 46 -1.58 -0.46 -13.75
C ALA A 46 -0.33 -1.01 -14.45
N GLY A 47 0.56 -1.69 -13.70
CA GLY A 47 1.89 -2.09 -14.18
C GLY A 47 2.85 -0.91 -14.37
N PRO A 48 4.14 -1.17 -14.66
CA PRO A 48 5.12 -0.11 -14.92
C PRO A 48 4.90 0.59 -16.27
N THR A 49 4.33 -0.10 -17.25
CA THR A 49 3.92 0.45 -18.55
C THR A 49 2.66 -0.28 -19.04
N ARG A 50 1.97 0.28 -20.04
CA ARG A 50 0.75 -0.32 -20.62
C ARG A 50 1.00 -1.72 -21.25
N ASP A 51 2.20 -1.98 -21.73
CA ASP A 51 2.57 -3.22 -22.43
C ASP A 51 3.24 -4.24 -21.49
N ALA A 52 3.39 -3.89 -20.20
CA ALA A 52 3.79 -4.83 -19.18
C ALA A 52 2.63 -5.79 -18.87
N PRO A 53 2.91 -7.05 -18.48
CA PRO A 53 1.89 -7.96 -18.02
C PRO A 53 1.06 -7.33 -16.89
N PRO A 54 -0.28 -7.47 -16.92
CA PRO A 54 -1.13 -6.92 -15.88
C PRO A 54 -0.82 -7.57 -14.53
N SER A 55 -0.76 -6.77 -13.48
CA SER A 55 -0.65 -7.33 -12.12
C SER A 55 -2.02 -7.82 -11.67
N THR A 56 -2.09 -9.05 -11.18
CA THR A 56 -3.32 -9.65 -10.64
C THR A 56 -3.54 -9.35 -9.17
N ALA A 57 -2.53 -8.78 -8.50
CA ALA A 57 -2.58 -8.41 -7.09
C ALA A 57 -1.69 -7.19 -6.81
N ALA A 58 -2.07 -6.38 -5.82
CA ALA A 58 -1.23 -5.31 -5.30
C ALA A 58 -0.02 -5.91 -4.57
N ILE A 59 1.19 -5.45 -4.90
CA ILE A 59 2.41 -5.90 -4.22
C ILE A 59 2.73 -4.96 -3.08
N VAL A 60 2.91 -5.53 -1.89
CA VAL A 60 3.27 -4.78 -0.68
C VAL A 60 4.57 -5.33 -0.12
N MET A 61 5.50 -4.44 0.18
CA MET A 61 6.74 -4.72 0.91
C MET A 61 6.71 -3.97 2.23
N LEU A 62 7.10 -4.66 3.31
CA LEU A 62 7.26 -4.07 4.64
C LEU A 62 8.73 -3.82 4.90
N GLU A 63 9.12 -2.57 5.16
CA GLU A 63 10.54 -2.21 5.34
C GLU A 63 10.95 -2.00 6.80
N GLY A 64 9.99 -1.82 7.71
CA GLY A 64 10.12 -2.01 9.16
C GLY A 64 11.46 -1.65 9.80
N LYS A 65 11.87 -0.38 9.73
CA LYS A 65 12.86 0.18 10.67
C LYS A 65 12.16 1.17 11.58
N GLY A 66 12.08 0.86 12.88
CA GLY A 66 11.92 1.90 13.90
C GLY A 66 10.52 2.22 14.43
N LEU A 67 9.45 1.48 14.11
CA LEU A 67 8.17 1.50 14.85
C LEU A 67 7.39 0.21 14.52
N ARG A 68 6.49 -0.24 15.40
CA ARG A 68 5.88 -1.58 15.38
C ARG A 68 4.96 -1.78 14.16
N LEU A 69 5.51 -2.20 13.02
CA LEU A 69 4.73 -2.99 12.07
C LEU A 69 4.32 -4.28 12.79
N ALA A 70 3.07 -4.33 13.26
CA ALA A 70 2.51 -5.46 13.99
C ALA A 70 2.34 -6.69 13.03
N PRO A 71 1.87 -7.86 13.51
CA PRO A 71 2.33 -9.19 13.09
C PRO A 71 2.27 -9.48 11.57
N ARG A 72 3.11 -10.42 11.14
CA ARG A 72 3.30 -10.86 9.74
C ARG A 72 2.01 -10.82 8.92
N LEU A 73 1.91 -9.84 8.01
CA LEU A 73 0.79 -9.72 7.09
C LEU A 73 0.63 -10.98 6.25
N GLN A 74 -0.61 -11.34 5.98
CA GLN A 74 -0.96 -12.49 5.15
C GLN A 74 -1.22 -12.01 3.72
N SER A 75 -0.85 -12.85 2.74
CA SER A 75 -1.24 -12.61 1.36
C SER A 75 -2.70 -13.01 1.15
N THR A 76 -3.40 -12.27 0.30
CA THR A 76 -4.77 -12.51 -0.14
C THR A 76 -4.85 -12.51 -1.67
N PRO A 77 -5.98 -12.89 -2.29
CA PRO A 77 -6.10 -12.87 -3.76
C PRO A 77 -5.84 -11.49 -4.38
N ALA A 78 -6.21 -10.41 -3.69
CA ALA A 78 -6.04 -9.04 -4.17
C ALA A 78 -4.70 -8.40 -3.79
N MET A 79 -3.95 -8.99 -2.85
CA MET A 79 -2.72 -8.42 -2.30
C MET A 79 -1.67 -9.50 -2.00
N ARG A 80 -0.46 -9.34 -2.53
CA ARG A 80 0.68 -10.20 -2.18
C ARG A 80 1.66 -9.40 -1.32
N VAL A 81 2.04 -9.98 -0.20
CA VAL A 81 3.07 -9.41 0.68
C VAL A 81 4.38 -10.13 0.39
N LEU A 82 5.39 -9.37 -0.05
CA LEU A 82 6.70 -9.89 -0.38
C LEU A 82 7.74 -9.38 0.62
N SER A 83 8.67 -10.25 1.00
CA SER A 83 9.96 -9.82 1.55
C SER A 83 10.74 -9.03 0.51
N GLN A 84 11.75 -8.27 0.95
CA GLN A 84 12.64 -7.56 0.03
C GLN A 84 13.33 -8.53 -0.92
N GLU A 85 13.79 -9.68 -0.42
CA GLU A 85 14.45 -10.71 -1.22
C GLU A 85 13.52 -11.27 -2.31
N GLN A 86 12.25 -11.52 -1.98
CA GLN A 86 11.25 -11.97 -2.94
C GLN A 86 10.92 -10.89 -3.97
N LEU A 87 10.73 -9.64 -3.54
CA LEU A 87 10.50 -8.52 -4.43
C LEU A 87 11.63 -8.39 -5.46
N VAL A 88 12.86 -8.48 -4.97
CA VAL A 88 14.08 -8.41 -5.76
C VAL A 88 14.22 -9.60 -6.71
N ALA A 89 14.01 -10.82 -6.22
CA ALA A 89 14.07 -12.03 -7.03
C ALA A 89 13.01 -12.04 -8.14
N GLU A 90 11.80 -11.57 -7.84
CA GLU A 90 10.72 -11.42 -8.81
C GLU A 90 10.91 -10.20 -9.74
N GLN A 91 11.85 -9.30 -9.45
CA GLN A 91 12.10 -8.06 -10.21
C GLN A 91 10.81 -7.26 -10.46
N ARG A 92 10.06 -7.02 -9.38
CA ARG A 92 8.82 -6.24 -9.40
C ARG A 92 9.13 -4.75 -9.46
N ALA A 93 8.44 -3.99 -10.28
CA ALA A 93 8.62 -2.53 -10.35
C ALA A 93 7.46 -1.77 -9.72
N ASN A 94 6.28 -2.37 -9.68
CA ASN A 94 5.09 -1.70 -9.18
C ASN A 94 4.66 -2.28 -7.83
N PHE A 95 5.04 -1.60 -6.75
CA PHE A 95 4.78 -2.05 -5.39
C PHE A 95 4.62 -0.87 -4.43
N LEU A 96 3.97 -1.14 -3.30
CA LEU A 96 3.83 -0.27 -2.14
C LEU A 96 4.88 -0.67 -1.11
N ILE A 97 5.70 0.26 -0.66
CA ILE A 97 6.53 0.11 0.54
C ILE A 97 5.75 0.72 1.71
N ILE A 98 5.67 -0.01 2.82
CA ILE A 98 5.21 0.54 4.10
C ILE A 98 6.39 0.46 5.07
N SER A 99 6.90 1.61 5.49
CA SER A 99 8.03 1.71 6.41
C SER A 99 7.56 1.84 7.86
N GLN A 100 6.37 2.41 8.08
CA GLN A 100 5.81 2.64 9.41
C GLN A 100 4.28 2.55 9.41
N LEU A 101 3.73 1.99 10.49
CA LEU A 101 2.31 2.09 10.83
C LEU A 101 2.22 2.36 12.34
N GLY A 102 1.70 3.52 12.72
CA GLY A 102 1.71 3.99 14.10
C GLY A 102 0.40 4.63 14.51
N GLN A 103 0.00 4.44 15.76
CA GLN A 103 -1.20 5.07 16.32
C GLN A 103 -0.91 6.52 16.72
N GLN A 104 -1.86 7.41 16.44
CA GLN A 104 -1.88 8.79 16.94
C GLN A 104 -3.29 9.14 17.44
N GLY A 105 -3.55 8.91 18.73
CA GLY A 105 -4.89 9.02 19.29
C GLY A 105 -5.83 7.97 18.69
N ALA A 106 -6.98 8.41 18.18
CA ALA A 106 -7.95 7.57 17.47
C ALA A 106 -7.55 7.25 16.01
N ASP A 107 -6.56 7.97 15.48
CA ASP A 107 -6.12 7.84 14.09
C ASP A 107 -4.91 6.88 13.98
N MET A 108 -4.67 6.39 12.76
CA MET A 108 -3.44 5.69 12.40
C MET A 108 -2.65 6.52 11.39
N LEU A 109 -1.33 6.61 11.54
CA LEU A 109 -0.42 7.16 10.56
C LEU A 109 0.31 6.04 9.82
N VAL A 110 0.44 6.16 8.51
CA VAL A 110 1.20 5.24 7.67
C VAL A 110 2.21 6.00 6.81
N ASP A 111 3.48 5.62 6.93
CA ASP A 111 4.54 6.12 6.05
C ASP A 111 4.70 5.15 4.89
N TYR A 112 4.62 5.68 3.67
CA TYR A 112 4.54 4.88 2.46
C TYR A 112 5.40 5.41 1.33
N GLU A 113 5.76 4.50 0.43
CA GLU A 113 6.32 4.83 -0.89
C GLU A 113 5.64 4.00 -1.99
N THR A 114 5.45 4.62 -3.15
CA THR A 114 5.01 3.97 -4.40
C THR A 114 5.98 4.40 -5.52
N PRO A 115 7.15 3.74 -5.64
CA PRO A 115 8.23 4.20 -6.51
C PRO A 115 7.80 4.36 -7.97
N ASN A 116 6.91 3.49 -8.48
CA ASN A 116 6.40 3.57 -9.85
C ASN A 116 5.61 4.86 -10.15
N ASN A 117 5.00 5.47 -9.13
CA ASN A 117 4.29 6.76 -9.26
C ASN A 117 5.09 7.91 -8.64
N ALA A 118 6.34 7.66 -8.27
CA ALA A 118 7.24 8.59 -7.58
C ALA A 118 6.63 9.26 -6.34
N SER A 119 5.63 8.64 -5.71
CA SER A 119 4.87 9.23 -4.60
C SER A 119 5.24 8.57 -3.29
N PHE A 120 5.44 9.39 -2.27
CA PHE A 120 5.78 8.95 -0.92
C PHE A 120 5.26 9.97 0.10
N GLY A 121 5.27 9.57 1.37
CA GLY A 121 4.93 10.45 2.49
C GLY A 121 4.12 9.74 3.57
N THR A 122 3.32 10.50 4.30
CA THR A 122 2.51 10.03 5.43
C THR A 122 1.02 10.24 5.15
N LEU A 123 0.23 9.17 5.33
CA LEU A 123 -1.23 9.25 5.33
C LEU A 123 -1.76 9.10 6.75
N ARG A 124 -2.77 9.89 7.08
CA ARG A 124 -3.62 9.69 8.26
C ARG A 124 -4.85 8.87 7.88
N ILE A 125 -5.08 7.79 8.61
CA ILE A 125 -6.21 6.88 8.49
C ILE A 125 -7.14 7.14 9.66
N GLN A 126 -8.41 7.39 9.36
CA GLN A 126 -9.45 7.66 10.34
C GLN A 126 -10.62 6.70 10.10
N ASP A 127 -11.33 6.29 11.15
CA ASP A 127 -12.67 5.75 10.99
C ASP A 127 -13.67 6.91 10.86
N LYS A 128 -14.56 6.81 9.88
CA LYS A 128 -15.74 7.67 9.75
C LYS A 128 -16.93 6.81 9.41
N ASP A 129 -17.84 6.67 10.38
CA ASP A 129 -19.08 5.89 10.24
C ASP A 129 -18.80 4.44 9.81
N GLY A 130 -17.79 3.80 10.40
CA GLY A 130 -17.39 2.43 10.11
C GLY A 130 -16.63 2.26 8.78
N LYS A 131 -16.07 3.35 8.24
CA LYS A 131 -15.27 3.33 7.01
C LYS A 131 -13.92 3.98 7.23
N LEU A 132 -12.87 3.30 6.77
CA LEU A 132 -11.52 3.86 6.75
C LEU A 132 -11.40 4.97 5.70
N VAL A 133 -11.10 6.17 6.17
CA VAL A 133 -10.85 7.36 5.35
C VAL A 133 -9.39 7.75 5.47
N PHE A 134 -8.75 7.99 4.33
CA PHE A 134 -7.32 8.30 4.24
C PHE A 134 -7.12 9.75 3.80
N LYS A 135 -6.42 10.52 4.62
CA LYS A 135 -6.03 11.91 4.36
C LYS A 135 -4.51 11.99 4.17
N ALA A 136 -4.09 12.83 3.23
CA ALA A 136 -2.69 13.18 3.09
C ALA A 136 -2.32 14.15 4.22
N GLU A 137 -1.32 13.82 5.03
CA GLU A 137 -0.70 14.76 5.95
C GLU A 137 0.44 15.46 5.21
N ASP A 138 1.44 14.66 4.80
CA ASP A 138 2.59 15.09 4.04
C ASP A 138 2.77 14.13 2.87
N THR A 139 2.40 14.53 1.66
CA THR A 139 2.58 13.69 0.46
C THR A 139 3.34 14.43 -0.61
N TYR A 140 4.38 13.80 -1.14
CA TYR A 140 5.29 14.39 -2.10
C TYR A 140 5.40 13.54 -3.37
N ARG A 141 5.98 14.15 -4.41
CA ARG A 141 6.42 13.45 -5.62
C ARG A 141 7.89 13.74 -5.89
N SER A 142 8.70 12.69 -6.04
CA SER A 142 10.13 12.81 -6.34
C SER A 142 10.61 11.70 -7.25
N SER A 143 10.92 12.05 -8.50
CA SER A 143 11.51 11.11 -9.46
C SER A 143 12.93 10.68 -9.05
N SER A 144 13.71 11.54 -8.40
CA SER A 144 15.01 11.15 -7.84
C SER A 144 14.85 10.18 -6.68
N GLY A 145 13.88 10.40 -5.77
CA GLY A 145 13.57 9.46 -4.69
C GLY A 145 13.16 8.09 -5.21
N ALA A 146 12.29 8.04 -6.22
CA ALA A 146 11.90 6.79 -6.87
C ALA A 146 13.10 6.01 -7.42
N ARG A 147 14.03 6.70 -8.09
CA ARG A 147 15.25 6.09 -8.63
C ARG A 147 16.20 5.62 -7.54
N ALA A 148 16.37 6.39 -6.47
CA ALA A 148 17.13 5.97 -5.31
C ALA A 148 16.56 4.68 -4.70
N THR A 149 15.23 4.56 -4.62
CA THR A 149 14.58 3.32 -4.16
C THR A 149 14.87 2.14 -5.09
N TYR A 150 14.80 2.30 -6.42
CA TYR A 150 15.14 1.22 -7.35
C TYR A 150 16.64 0.88 -7.34
N ALA A 151 17.53 1.86 -7.33
CA ALA A 151 18.97 1.65 -7.26
C ALA A 151 19.36 0.89 -5.98
N ARG A 152 18.75 1.24 -4.85
CA ARG A 152 18.92 0.53 -3.57
C ARG A 152 18.49 -0.94 -3.64
N LEU A 153 17.39 -1.24 -4.33
CA LEU A 153 16.83 -2.60 -4.39
C LEU A 153 17.46 -3.47 -5.49
N TYR A 154 17.81 -2.87 -6.63
CA TYR A 154 18.15 -3.57 -7.86
C TYR A 154 19.54 -3.26 -8.41
N GLY A 155 20.22 -2.25 -7.87
CA GLY A 155 21.51 -1.80 -8.39
C GLY A 155 22.54 -2.92 -8.48
N GLY A 156 23.15 -3.07 -9.65
CA GLY A 156 24.15 -4.10 -9.93
C GLY A 156 23.61 -5.52 -10.15
N LEU A 157 22.31 -5.76 -9.97
CA LEU A 157 21.69 -7.05 -10.24
C LEU A 157 21.54 -7.29 -11.74
N PRO A 158 21.64 -8.56 -12.21
CA PRO A 158 21.33 -8.91 -13.60
C PRO A 158 19.92 -8.50 -13.97
N CYS A 159 19.74 -7.84 -15.11
CA CYS A 159 18.41 -7.56 -15.62
C CYS A 159 17.81 -8.85 -16.23
N ARG A 160 16.53 -9.13 -15.93
CA ARG A 160 15.82 -10.27 -16.52
C ARG A 160 14.77 -9.81 -17.53
N ASN A 161 14.86 -10.32 -18.75
CA ASN A 161 13.85 -10.08 -19.79
C ASN A 161 12.45 -10.46 -19.31
N GLY A 162 11.46 -9.66 -19.68
CA GLY A 162 10.06 -9.82 -19.30
C GLY A 162 9.73 -9.45 -17.85
N SER A 163 10.71 -9.03 -17.05
CA SER A 163 10.45 -8.55 -15.68
C SER A 163 9.80 -7.16 -15.69
N GLU A 164 9.01 -6.85 -14.66
CA GLU A 164 8.46 -5.50 -14.49
C GLU A 164 9.57 -4.45 -14.40
N MET A 165 10.68 -4.77 -13.74
CA MET A 165 11.85 -3.87 -13.69
C MET A 165 12.46 -3.61 -15.07
N ALA A 166 12.51 -4.58 -15.98
CA ALA A 166 12.97 -4.35 -17.35
C ALA A 166 12.04 -3.36 -18.08
N TYR A 167 10.72 -3.52 -17.96
CA TYR A 167 9.74 -2.57 -18.52
C TYR A 167 9.90 -1.15 -17.92
N ARG A 168 10.00 -1.03 -16.60
CA ARG A 168 10.20 0.26 -15.93
C ARG A 168 11.53 0.90 -16.34
N PHE A 169 12.60 0.13 -16.41
CA PHE A 169 13.92 0.65 -16.74
C PHE A 169 13.97 1.16 -18.18
N ASN A 170 13.50 0.35 -19.15
CA ASN A 170 13.39 0.77 -20.55
C ASN A 170 12.57 2.04 -20.76
N TYR A 171 11.46 2.15 -20.02
CA TYR A 171 10.58 3.29 -20.19
C TYR A 171 11.20 4.59 -19.66
N ALA A 172 11.99 4.53 -18.58
CA ALA A 172 12.69 5.71 -18.10
C ALA A 172 13.94 6.06 -18.91
N ASP A 173 14.72 5.06 -19.33
CA ASP A 173 15.96 5.28 -20.10
C ASP A 173 15.66 5.77 -21.52
N ARG A 174 14.69 5.15 -22.20
CA ARG A 174 14.49 5.34 -23.66
C ARG A 174 13.05 5.61 -24.08
N TYR A 175 12.12 5.73 -23.12
CA TYR A 175 10.67 5.76 -23.40
C TYR A 175 10.18 4.52 -24.17
N ALA A 176 10.94 3.42 -24.12
CA ALA A 176 10.60 2.17 -24.77
C ALA A 176 9.67 1.33 -23.88
N ARG A 177 8.61 0.78 -24.46
CA ARG A 177 7.66 -0.10 -23.76
C ARG A 177 7.99 -1.57 -24.04
N SER A 178 9.19 -1.97 -23.65
CA SER A 178 9.72 -3.33 -23.88
C SER A 178 10.09 -3.99 -22.56
N GLY A 179 9.92 -5.30 -22.49
CA GLY A 179 10.43 -6.12 -21.39
C GLY A 179 11.88 -6.57 -21.60
N GLU A 180 12.52 -6.22 -22.72
CA GLU A 180 13.90 -6.62 -23.01
C GLU A 180 14.91 -5.81 -22.21
N CYS A 181 15.88 -6.43 -21.60
CA CYS A 181 16.89 -5.71 -20.83
C CYS A 181 17.79 -4.85 -21.74
N PRO A 182 17.81 -3.52 -21.57
CA PRO A 182 18.68 -2.65 -22.38
C PRO A 182 20.14 -2.71 -21.94
N VAL A 183 20.40 -3.26 -20.76
CA VAL A 183 21.71 -3.46 -20.13
C VAL A 183 21.75 -4.81 -19.45
N ALA A 184 22.93 -5.42 -19.34
CA ALA A 184 23.08 -6.73 -18.69
C ALA A 184 22.80 -6.70 -17.18
N ARG A 185 23.09 -5.56 -16.52
CA ARG A 185 22.86 -5.32 -15.10
C ARG A 185 22.31 -3.92 -14.90
N PHE A 186 21.43 -3.75 -13.93
CA PHE A 186 20.93 -2.43 -13.57
C PHE A 186 22.07 -1.54 -13.02
N PRO A 187 22.05 -0.23 -13.30
CA PRO A 187 23.07 0.68 -12.79
C PRO A 187 23.11 0.67 -11.26
N SER A 188 24.30 0.71 -10.67
CA SER A 188 24.46 0.71 -9.21
C SER A 188 24.33 2.10 -8.60
N SER A 189 24.51 3.17 -9.39
CA SER A 189 24.26 4.54 -8.92
C SER A 189 22.75 4.82 -8.90
N ASP A 190 22.31 5.81 -8.13
CA ASP A 190 20.95 6.38 -8.22
C ASP A 190 20.89 7.60 -9.15
N SER A 191 21.92 7.76 -9.99
CA SER A 191 22.08 8.90 -10.89
C SER A 191 20.91 9.05 -11.82
N ALA A 192 20.52 10.31 -12.02
CA ALA A 192 19.43 10.65 -12.90
C ALA A 192 19.66 10.30 -14.37
N PHE A 193 20.92 10.12 -14.75
CA PHE A 193 21.35 9.82 -16.11
C PHE A 193 21.51 8.33 -16.37
N GLU A 194 21.42 7.50 -15.32
CA GLU A 194 21.57 6.05 -15.43
C GLU A 194 20.24 5.29 -15.23
N TRP A 195 19.19 5.93 -14.66
CA TRP A 195 17.92 5.30 -14.22
C TRP A 195 16.61 5.99 -14.65
#